data_AF-A0A7C2KXB3-F1
#
_entry.id   AF-A0A7C2KXB3-F1
#
_cell.length_a   1.000
_cell.length_b   1.000
_cell.length_c   1.000
_cell.angle_alpha   90.00
_cell.angle_beta   90.00
_cell.angle_gamma   90.00
#
_symmetry.space_group_name_H-M   'P 1'
#
loop_
_entity.id
_entity.type
_entity.pdbx_description
1 polymer ?
#
loop_
_entity_poly.entity_id
_entity_poly.type
_entity_poly.pdbx_seq_one_letter_code
_entity_poly.pdbx_strand_id
1 'polypeptide(L)'
;MAVPAADAPTAPAGSQPGVYDTTAPRPIEPRDWLERLALERGGDLKLVDKLMDERTRVPEFQRQPLPTTPADTQIGGGVTILSDANPFPEWQPVSPKEVSIRFGLARSTFRTRTPEEALSAVQPFLDIVQREVNVRSAPDLYERPADLYFALSDGKDQLGVAHVFDYLLVRSWLAEQPQKAAVLLAWAQPANPRTTDLDRAFPGIPGTGIELVVAAGAPYQKPADLKGARLALAANYVNAPGAFLTRLLADLGQPPDQPFFSSVTLRRYSKDCVIDVIKGKADAACVDQGTVGALDRFYGLSPHIRTLAVSPRYNVDVLFTSLNNLETHRTEIELTQNQLTTLNKNPEGEEVLFFFDIERWYNYRVGDLEVPRQHFDDFARFLDQTPVDLKPLLDPAAPVDGRTYDRFGDE
;
A
#
# COMPACT_ATOMS: atom_id res chain seq x y z
N MET A 1 -32.43 46.97 -53.25
CA MET A 1 -31.00 46.61 -53.43
C MET A 1 -30.38 46.53 -52.05
N ALA A 2 -29.87 45.34 -51.71
CA ALA A 2 -29.16 45.06 -50.45
C ALA A 2 -27.99 46.05 -50.30
N VAL A 3 -27.72 46.60 -49.12
CA VAL A 3 -27.28 45.93 -47.88
C VAL A 3 -27.89 46.62 -46.64
N PRO A 4 -28.19 45.85 -45.59
CA PRO A 4 -27.66 46.20 -44.27
C PRO A 4 -26.85 45.03 -43.70
N ALA A 5 -25.66 45.36 -43.19
CA ALA A 5 -24.85 44.45 -42.40
C ALA A 5 -25.64 44.08 -41.14
N ALA A 6 -25.70 42.79 -40.84
CA ALA A 6 -26.38 42.27 -39.67
C ALA A 6 -25.80 42.91 -38.40
N ASP A 7 -26.70 43.46 -37.58
CA ASP A 7 -26.43 43.97 -36.25
C ASP A 7 -25.67 42.91 -35.44
N ALA A 8 -24.54 43.32 -34.86
CA ALA A 8 -23.90 42.59 -33.80
C ALA A 8 -24.85 42.61 -32.59
N PRO A 9 -25.34 41.45 -32.10
CA PRO A 9 -26.08 41.42 -30.86
C PRO A 9 -25.09 41.67 -29.73
N THR A 10 -25.30 42.81 -29.08
CA THR A 10 -24.87 43.18 -27.74
C THR A 10 -24.79 41.96 -26.82
N ALA A 11 -23.57 41.66 -26.35
CA ALA A 11 -23.38 40.67 -25.30
C ALA A 11 -24.16 41.10 -24.05
N PRO A 12 -25.04 40.26 -23.48
CA PRO A 12 -25.61 40.54 -22.18
C PRO A 12 -24.49 40.48 -21.14
N ALA A 13 -24.25 41.60 -20.48
CA ALA A 13 -23.49 41.64 -19.24
C ALA A 13 -24.21 40.76 -18.20
N GLY A 14 -23.44 39.89 -17.54
CA GLY A 14 -23.88 39.18 -16.33
C GLY A 14 -24.23 37.71 -16.54
N SER A 15 -23.22 36.87 -16.64
CA SER A 15 -23.25 35.56 -16.00
C SER A 15 -21.90 35.33 -15.35
N GLN A 16 -21.90 35.31 -14.02
CA GLN A 16 -20.74 34.91 -13.23
C GLN A 16 -20.27 33.52 -13.69
N PRO A 17 -18.96 33.20 -13.66
CA PRO A 17 -18.55 31.81 -13.73
C PRO A 17 -19.27 31.06 -12.60
N GLY A 18 -20.09 30.09 -12.96
CA GLY A 18 -20.87 29.32 -12.00
C GLY A 18 -19.96 28.83 -10.88
N VAL A 19 -20.30 29.18 -9.65
CA VAL A 19 -19.66 28.61 -8.46
C VAL A 19 -19.90 27.11 -8.54
N TYR A 20 -18.82 26.35 -8.72
CA TYR A 20 -18.88 24.89 -8.72
C TYR A 20 -19.21 24.42 -7.30
N ASP A 21 -20.39 23.87 -7.12
CA ASP A 21 -20.75 23.16 -5.90
C ASP A 21 -20.04 21.79 -5.90
N THR A 22 -19.01 21.67 -5.05
CA THR A 22 -18.26 20.42 -4.85
C THR A 22 -18.95 19.45 -3.89
N THR A 23 -20.13 19.80 -3.38
CA THR A 23 -20.90 18.96 -2.44
C THR A 23 -22.00 18.14 -3.11
N ALA A 24 -22.32 18.39 -4.39
CA ALA A 24 -23.27 17.60 -5.14
C ALA A 24 -22.58 16.40 -5.84
N PRO A 25 -22.96 15.14 -5.55
CA PRO A 25 -22.45 13.98 -6.27
C PRO A 25 -22.85 14.06 -7.75
N ARG A 26 -21.88 13.92 -8.65
CA ARG A 26 -22.16 13.85 -10.09
C ARG A 26 -23.02 12.62 -10.39
N PRO A 27 -23.99 12.69 -11.32
CA PRO A 27 -24.67 11.49 -11.79
C PRO A 27 -23.64 10.54 -12.40
N ILE A 28 -23.58 9.30 -11.92
CA ILE A 28 -22.74 8.26 -12.49
C ILE A 28 -23.34 7.92 -13.86
N GLU A 29 -22.58 8.15 -14.94
CA GLU A 29 -22.97 7.63 -16.25
C GLU A 29 -22.81 6.09 -16.24
N PRO A 30 -23.87 5.32 -16.54
CA PRO A 30 -23.80 3.86 -16.52
C PRO A 30 -22.84 3.34 -17.59
N ARG A 31 -21.97 2.42 -17.18
CA ARG A 31 -20.87 1.88 -17.99
C ARG A 31 -21.33 0.83 -18.99
N ASP A 32 -22.47 0.19 -18.72
CA ASP A 32 -23.08 -0.79 -19.62
C ASP A 32 -24.63 -0.80 -19.57
N TRP A 33 -25.21 -1.66 -20.41
CA TRP A 33 -26.65 -1.78 -20.58
C TRP A 33 -27.38 -2.34 -19.35
N LEU A 34 -26.72 -3.16 -18.52
CA LEU A 34 -27.28 -3.72 -17.29
C LEU A 34 -27.32 -2.66 -16.19
N GLU A 35 -26.27 -1.84 -16.07
CA GLU A 35 -26.18 -0.74 -15.11
C GLU A 35 -27.19 0.37 -15.43
N ARG A 36 -27.43 0.62 -16.73
CA ARG A 36 -28.47 1.55 -17.20
C ARG A 36 -29.88 1.03 -16.86
N LEU A 37 -30.13 -0.28 -16.98
CA LEU A 37 -31.41 -0.92 -16.61
C LEU A 37 -31.65 -0.91 -15.08
N ALA A 38 -30.58 -1.04 -14.30
CA ALA A 38 -30.64 -1.01 -12.83
C ALA A 38 -30.95 0.40 -12.30
N LEU A 39 -30.41 1.44 -12.94
CA LEU A 39 -30.70 2.83 -12.63
C LEU A 39 -32.13 3.25 -13.05
N GLU A 40 -32.61 2.79 -14.21
CA GLU A 40 -33.97 3.08 -14.70
C GLU A 40 -35.07 2.45 -13.84
N ARG A 41 -34.79 1.31 -13.20
CA ARG A 41 -35.78 0.63 -12.35
C ARG A 41 -35.88 1.20 -10.93
N GLY A 42 -34.87 1.95 -10.49
CA GLY A 42 -34.70 2.35 -9.09
C GLY A 42 -34.46 1.12 -8.21
N GLY A 43 -33.53 1.18 -7.26
CA GLY A 43 -33.38 0.09 -6.29
C GLY A 43 -34.71 -0.11 -5.55
N ASP A 44 -35.32 -1.29 -5.65
CA ASP A 44 -36.53 -1.61 -4.87
C ASP A 44 -36.16 -1.87 -3.41
N LEU A 45 -35.75 -0.78 -2.74
CA LEU A 45 -35.42 -0.75 -1.32
C LEU A 45 -36.64 -1.03 -0.44
N LYS A 46 -37.87 -0.99 -0.98
CA LYS A 46 -39.09 -1.40 -0.25
C LYS A 46 -39.12 -2.90 0.02
N LEU A 47 -38.46 -3.71 -0.81
CA LEU A 47 -38.34 -5.15 -0.56
C LEU A 47 -37.39 -5.43 0.60
N VAL A 48 -36.28 -4.68 0.67
CA VAL A 48 -35.29 -4.75 1.76
C VAL A 48 -35.90 -4.24 3.07
N ASP A 49 -36.61 -3.11 3.05
CA ASP A 49 -37.30 -2.58 4.23
C ASP A 49 -38.42 -3.50 4.74
N LYS A 50 -39.14 -4.19 3.84
CA LYS A 50 -40.14 -5.20 4.25
C LYS A 50 -39.53 -6.46 4.86
N LEU A 51 -38.34 -6.85 4.44
CA LEU A 51 -37.63 -8.03 4.96
C LEU A 51 -36.95 -7.76 6.31
N MET A 52 -36.72 -6.48 6.64
CA MET A 52 -36.06 -6.03 7.88
C MET A 52 -37.06 -5.54 8.96
N ASP A 53 -38.37 -5.48 8.67
CA ASP A 53 -39.41 -5.19 9.67
C ASP A 53 -39.67 -6.41 10.58
N GLU A 54 -39.47 -6.25 11.89
CA GLU A 54 -39.64 -7.29 12.91
C GLU A 54 -41.07 -7.87 12.98
N ARG A 55 -42.06 -7.19 12.40
CA ARG A 55 -43.46 -7.68 12.30
C ARG A 55 -43.71 -8.54 11.06
N THR A 56 -42.77 -8.60 10.12
CA THR A 56 -42.88 -9.45 8.93
C THR A 56 -42.62 -10.90 9.32
N ARG A 57 -43.68 -11.70 9.49
CA ARG A 57 -43.53 -13.16 9.53
C ARG A 57 -43.11 -13.63 8.14
N VAL A 58 -41.90 -14.18 8.05
CA VAL A 58 -41.42 -14.91 6.87
C VAL A 58 -42.49 -15.96 6.52
N PRO A 59 -43.04 -15.96 5.29
CA PRO A 59 -43.99 -17.00 4.91
C PRO A 59 -43.30 -18.37 5.06
N GLU A 60 -44.03 -19.36 5.59
CA GLU A 60 -43.47 -20.69 5.78
C GLU A 60 -42.85 -21.19 4.48
N PHE A 61 -41.56 -21.51 4.54
CA PHE A 61 -40.82 -22.02 3.39
C PHE A 61 -41.30 -23.45 3.10
N GLN A 62 -42.39 -23.59 2.35
CA GLN A 62 -42.80 -24.88 1.83
C GLN A 62 -41.86 -25.24 0.68
N ARG A 63 -40.85 -26.07 0.98
CA ARG A 63 -40.15 -26.84 -0.07
C ARG A 63 -41.19 -27.73 -0.72
N GLN A 64 -41.81 -27.26 -1.80
CA GLN A 64 -42.42 -28.19 -2.72
C GLN A 64 -41.27 -29.06 -3.26
N PRO A 65 -41.33 -30.39 -3.13
CA PRO A 65 -40.37 -31.24 -3.80
C PRO A 65 -40.38 -30.88 -5.29
N LEU A 66 -39.19 -30.87 -5.91
CA LEU A 66 -39.10 -30.69 -7.36
C LEU A 66 -40.08 -31.67 -8.02
N PRO A 67 -40.85 -31.24 -9.04
CA PRO A 67 -41.75 -32.15 -9.74
C PRO A 67 -40.91 -33.34 -10.21
N THR A 68 -41.33 -34.55 -9.84
CA THR A 68 -40.67 -35.77 -10.28
C THR A 68 -40.66 -35.81 -11.80
N THR A 69 -39.48 -36.02 -12.37
CA THR A 69 -39.28 -36.21 -13.81
C THR A 69 -40.33 -37.22 -14.32
N PRO A 70 -41.15 -36.87 -15.33
CA PRO A 70 -42.13 -37.80 -15.90
C PRO A 70 -41.43 -39.10 -16.29
N ALA A 71 -42.02 -40.26 -15.95
CA ALA A 71 -41.41 -41.58 -16.14
C ALA A 71 -41.10 -41.91 -17.62
N ASP A 72 -41.66 -41.11 -18.52
CA ASP A 72 -41.61 -41.16 -19.97
C ASP A 72 -40.74 -40.05 -20.58
N THR A 73 -39.94 -39.35 -19.77
CA THR A 73 -38.96 -38.37 -20.27
C THR A 73 -37.83 -39.11 -21.00
N GLN A 74 -37.97 -39.24 -22.31
CA GLN A 74 -36.93 -39.74 -23.20
C GLN A 74 -36.39 -38.58 -24.05
N ILE A 75 -35.07 -38.52 -24.21
CA ILE A 75 -34.46 -37.68 -25.24
C ILE A 75 -35.02 -38.18 -26.58
N GLY A 76 -35.68 -37.31 -27.34
CA GLY A 76 -36.35 -37.69 -28.58
C GLY A 76 -35.42 -38.48 -29.49
N GLY A 77 -35.85 -39.67 -29.91
CA GLY A 77 -35.08 -40.51 -30.82
C GLY A 77 -34.77 -39.74 -32.11
N GLY A 78 -33.48 -39.59 -32.42
CA GLY A 78 -32.99 -38.82 -33.58
C GLY A 78 -32.35 -37.48 -33.24
N VAL A 79 -32.33 -37.06 -31.98
CA VAL A 79 -31.51 -35.91 -31.56
C VAL A 79 -30.07 -36.38 -31.45
N THR A 80 -29.21 -35.91 -32.35
CA THR A 80 -27.76 -36.08 -32.23
C THR A 80 -27.32 -35.39 -30.94
N ILE A 81 -26.98 -36.18 -29.92
CA ILE A 81 -26.32 -35.65 -28.72
C ILE A 81 -24.97 -35.13 -29.20
N LEU A 82 -24.80 -33.80 -29.20
CA LEU A 82 -23.50 -33.19 -29.45
C LEU A 82 -22.55 -33.72 -28.39
N SER A 83 -21.41 -34.26 -28.82
CA SER A 83 -20.40 -34.80 -27.93
C SER A 83 -19.97 -33.71 -26.93
N ASP A 84 -20.16 -33.94 -25.63
CA ASP A 84 -19.60 -33.13 -24.52
C ASP A 84 -18.07 -33.24 -24.43
N ALA A 85 -17.41 -33.75 -25.48
CA ALA A 85 -15.97 -33.72 -25.58
C ALA A 85 -15.54 -32.26 -25.69
N ASN A 86 -14.69 -31.83 -24.75
CA ASN A 86 -14.05 -30.53 -24.78
C ASN A 86 -13.55 -30.23 -26.21
N PRO A 87 -14.13 -29.26 -26.94
CA PRO A 87 -13.76 -28.99 -28.32
C PRO A 87 -12.39 -28.31 -28.41
N PHE A 88 -11.84 -27.89 -27.27
CA PHE A 88 -10.49 -27.38 -27.16
C PHE A 88 -9.52 -28.57 -27.05
N PRO A 89 -8.42 -28.59 -27.82
CA PRO A 89 -7.36 -29.56 -27.60
C PRO A 89 -6.97 -29.54 -26.12
N GLU A 90 -6.67 -30.72 -25.54
CA GLU A 90 -6.12 -30.80 -24.18
C GLU A 90 -5.04 -29.74 -24.06
N TRP A 91 -5.21 -28.85 -23.08
CA TRP A 91 -4.29 -27.75 -22.86
C TRP A 91 -2.91 -28.36 -22.64
N GLN A 92 -2.06 -28.34 -23.65
CA GLN A 92 -0.68 -28.74 -23.47
C GLN A 92 -0.08 -27.65 -22.59
N PRO A 93 0.36 -27.95 -21.36
CA PRO A 93 1.03 -26.95 -20.55
C PRO A 93 2.19 -26.42 -21.38
N VAL A 94 2.11 -25.14 -21.74
CA VAL A 94 3.20 -24.46 -22.44
C VAL A 94 4.46 -24.77 -21.63
N SER A 95 5.50 -25.28 -22.27
CA SER A 95 6.76 -25.56 -21.59
C SER A 95 7.11 -24.34 -20.75
N PRO A 96 7.30 -24.48 -19.42
CA PRO A 96 7.47 -23.33 -18.56
C PRO A 96 8.65 -22.51 -19.10
N LYS A 97 8.38 -21.31 -19.64
CA LYS A 97 9.41 -20.42 -20.18
C LYS A 97 10.49 -20.25 -19.13
N GLU A 98 11.78 -20.29 -19.42
CA GLU A 98 12.78 -20.06 -18.35
C GLU A 98 12.58 -18.68 -17.71
N VAL A 99 12.93 -18.55 -16.43
CA VAL A 99 12.85 -17.26 -15.72
C VAL A 99 13.75 -16.27 -16.45
N SER A 100 13.16 -15.20 -17.01
CA SER A 100 13.86 -14.20 -17.81
C SER A 100 14.44 -13.08 -16.95
N ILE A 101 13.83 -12.78 -15.79
CA ILE A 101 14.37 -11.85 -14.80
C ILE A 101 14.03 -12.31 -13.37
N ARG A 102 14.85 -11.89 -12.41
CA ARG A 102 14.57 -11.99 -10.97
C ARG A 102 14.40 -10.61 -10.37
N PHE A 103 13.53 -10.50 -9.37
CA PHE A 103 13.30 -9.26 -8.65
C PHE A 103 13.46 -9.48 -7.15
N GLY A 104 14.33 -8.68 -6.55
CA GLY A 104 14.58 -8.69 -5.13
C GLY A 104 13.59 -7.81 -4.38
N LEU A 105 12.94 -8.37 -3.36
CA LEU A 105 12.07 -7.66 -2.44
C LEU A 105 12.78 -7.52 -1.09
N ALA A 106 13.10 -6.29 -0.69
CA ALA A 106 13.72 -6.03 0.60
C ALA A 106 12.69 -6.14 1.75
N ARG A 107 13.17 -6.55 2.93
CA ARG A 107 12.39 -6.64 4.17
C ARG A 107 11.66 -5.35 4.50
N SER A 108 12.27 -4.22 4.20
CA SER A 108 11.72 -2.89 4.42
C SER A 108 10.38 -2.62 3.69
N THR A 109 10.07 -3.37 2.63
CA THR A 109 8.86 -3.16 1.82
C THR A 109 7.68 -3.98 2.35
N PHE A 110 7.89 -5.25 2.69
CA PHE A 110 6.81 -6.08 3.24
C PHE A 110 6.68 -5.97 4.76
N ARG A 111 7.63 -5.31 5.44
CA ARG A 111 7.58 -4.83 6.83
C ARG A 111 7.10 -5.91 7.81
N THR A 112 5.84 -5.81 8.24
CA THR A 112 5.18 -6.64 9.25
C THR A 112 4.68 -7.99 8.72
N ARG A 113 4.74 -8.20 7.40
CA ARG A 113 4.35 -9.45 6.74
C ARG A 113 5.45 -10.51 6.89
N THR A 114 5.03 -11.77 6.84
CA THR A 114 5.91 -12.93 6.74
C THR A 114 6.43 -13.10 5.30
N PRO A 115 7.55 -13.80 5.12
CA PRO A 115 8.06 -14.15 3.78
C PRO A 115 6.99 -14.80 2.89
N GLU A 116 6.20 -15.73 3.44
CA GLU A 116 5.17 -16.46 2.70
C GLU A 116 4.02 -15.54 2.28
N GLU A 117 3.59 -14.63 3.16
CA GLU A 117 2.59 -13.60 2.84
C GLU A 117 3.09 -12.68 1.72
N ALA A 118 4.37 -12.26 1.77
CA ALA A 118 4.97 -11.39 0.75
C ALA A 118 5.06 -12.09 -0.62
N LEU A 119 5.50 -13.35 -0.65
CA LEU A 119 5.57 -14.16 -1.88
C LEU A 119 4.18 -14.40 -2.49
N SER A 120 3.19 -14.66 -1.64
CA SER A 120 1.81 -14.85 -2.09
C SER A 120 1.22 -13.55 -2.64
N ALA A 121 1.49 -12.41 -1.98
CA ALA A 121 1.00 -11.10 -2.39
C ALA A 121 1.62 -10.60 -3.71
N VAL A 122 2.87 -11.00 -4.01
CA VAL A 122 3.51 -10.59 -5.27
C VAL A 122 3.14 -11.50 -6.45
N GLN A 123 2.70 -12.73 -6.21
CA GLN A 123 2.39 -13.69 -7.28
C GLN A 123 1.42 -13.15 -8.35
N PRO A 124 0.30 -12.47 -8.03
CA PRO A 124 -0.60 -11.94 -9.04
C PRO A 124 0.07 -10.92 -9.96
N PHE A 125 1.01 -10.11 -9.45
CA PHE A 125 1.80 -9.20 -10.28
C PHE A 125 2.64 -9.97 -11.30
N LEU A 126 3.23 -11.10 -10.91
CA LEU A 126 4.05 -11.92 -11.81
C LEU A 126 3.21 -12.58 -12.89
N ASP A 127 2.02 -13.01 -12.52
CA ASP A 127 1.06 -13.58 -13.44
C ASP A 127 0.61 -12.53 -14.48
N ILE A 128 0.34 -11.29 -14.05
CA ILE A 128 0.06 -10.15 -14.94
C ILE A 128 1.23 -9.91 -15.90
N VAL A 129 2.46 -9.79 -15.38
CA VAL A 129 3.66 -9.52 -16.19
C VAL A 129 3.93 -10.64 -17.20
N GLN A 130 3.80 -11.90 -16.78
CA GLN A 130 3.96 -13.06 -17.67
C GLN A 130 2.84 -13.11 -18.72
N ARG A 131 1.60 -12.81 -18.35
CA ARG A 131 0.44 -12.88 -19.25
C ARG A 131 0.42 -11.76 -20.27
N GLU A 132 0.73 -10.53 -19.86
CA GLU A 132 0.55 -9.35 -20.70
C GLU A 132 1.77 -8.99 -21.55
N VAL A 133 2.97 -9.23 -21.02
CA VAL A 133 4.23 -8.85 -21.70
C VAL A 133 5.18 -10.02 -21.88
N ASN A 134 4.76 -11.23 -21.53
CA ASN A 134 5.52 -12.47 -21.70
C ASN A 134 6.90 -12.43 -21.03
N VAL A 135 7.01 -11.78 -19.86
CA VAL A 135 8.23 -11.76 -19.05
C VAL A 135 8.02 -12.71 -17.87
N ARG A 136 8.86 -13.74 -17.73
CA ARG A 136 8.78 -14.66 -16.59
C ARG A 136 9.67 -14.16 -15.49
N SER A 137 9.04 -13.74 -14.40
CA SER A 137 9.72 -13.17 -13.25
C SER A 137 9.73 -14.15 -12.07
N ALA A 138 10.76 -14.09 -11.23
CA ALA A 138 10.79 -14.83 -9.96
C ALA A 138 11.20 -13.91 -8.79
N PRO A 139 10.48 -13.93 -7.65
CA PRO A 139 10.82 -13.16 -6.47
C PRO A 139 11.98 -13.79 -5.73
N ASP A 140 12.88 -12.96 -5.22
CA ASP A 140 13.81 -13.31 -4.15
C ASP A 140 13.60 -12.33 -2.99
N LEU A 141 13.57 -12.84 -1.75
CA LEU A 141 13.38 -12.01 -0.55
C LEU A 141 14.72 -11.75 0.14
N TYR A 142 14.90 -10.53 0.63
CA TYR A 142 16.14 -10.12 1.30
C TYR A 142 15.86 -9.50 2.66
N GLU A 143 16.37 -10.13 3.71
CA GLU A 143 16.26 -9.62 5.09
C GLU A 143 17.17 -8.40 5.33
N ARG A 144 18.27 -8.28 4.58
CA ARG A 144 19.23 -7.17 4.73
C ARG A 144 19.48 -6.45 3.41
N PRO A 145 19.68 -5.12 3.42
CA PRO A 145 20.00 -4.35 2.22
C PRO A 145 21.29 -4.82 1.52
N ALA A 146 22.25 -5.31 2.29
CA ALA A 146 23.52 -5.83 1.76
C ALA A 146 23.31 -7.04 0.84
N ASP A 147 22.36 -7.92 1.18
CA ASP A 147 22.08 -9.12 0.38
C ASP A 147 21.43 -8.73 -0.97
N LEU A 148 20.55 -7.73 -0.97
CA LEU A 148 20.00 -7.14 -2.20
C LEU A 148 21.07 -6.45 -3.06
N TYR A 149 22.01 -5.74 -2.41
CA TYR A 149 23.16 -5.13 -3.09
C TYR A 149 23.98 -6.17 -3.86
N PHE A 150 24.38 -7.27 -3.20
CA PHE A 150 25.16 -8.33 -3.86
C PHE A 150 24.37 -8.99 -4.99
N ALA A 151 23.07 -9.24 -4.80
CA ALA A 151 22.23 -9.84 -5.82
C ALA A 151 22.14 -8.97 -7.10
N LEU A 152 21.98 -7.65 -6.97
CA LEU A 152 21.97 -6.73 -8.10
C LEU A 152 23.36 -6.59 -8.74
N SER A 153 24.40 -6.50 -7.90
CA SER A 153 25.80 -6.33 -8.34
C SER A 153 26.31 -7.53 -9.14
N ASP A 154 25.91 -8.74 -8.78
CA ASP A 154 26.31 -9.98 -9.42
C ASP A 154 25.38 -10.37 -10.58
N GLY A 155 24.33 -9.58 -10.83
CA GLY A 155 23.32 -9.88 -11.85
C GLY A 155 22.47 -11.10 -11.53
N LYS A 156 22.45 -11.54 -10.26
CA LYS A 156 21.50 -12.56 -9.80
C LYS A 156 20.07 -12.04 -9.93
N ASP A 157 19.85 -10.79 -9.53
CA ASP A 157 18.57 -10.10 -9.64
C ASP A 157 18.70 -8.91 -10.58
N GLN A 158 17.65 -8.67 -11.38
CA GLN A 158 17.61 -7.59 -12.36
C GLN A 158 16.86 -6.35 -11.84
N LEU A 159 15.96 -6.54 -10.88
CA LEU A 159 15.17 -5.48 -10.26
C LEU A 159 15.25 -5.59 -8.74
N GLY A 160 15.18 -4.45 -8.06
CA GLY A 160 15.06 -4.35 -6.61
C GLY A 160 13.89 -3.47 -6.23
N VAL A 161 13.12 -3.91 -5.24
CA VAL A 161 12.11 -3.08 -4.56
C VAL A 161 12.50 -2.99 -3.09
N ALA A 162 12.63 -1.77 -2.60
CA ALA A 162 12.99 -1.51 -1.21
C ALA A 162 12.42 -0.18 -0.73
N HIS A 163 12.47 0.05 0.57
CA HIS A 163 12.25 1.38 1.13
C HIS A 163 13.36 2.31 0.62
N VAL A 164 13.06 3.59 0.41
CA VAL A 164 13.98 4.56 -0.18
C VAL A 164 15.33 4.65 0.54
N PHE A 165 15.36 4.48 1.86
CA PHE A 165 16.60 4.49 2.63
C PHE A 165 17.49 3.28 2.35
N ASP A 166 16.91 2.08 2.18
CA ASP A 166 17.66 0.90 1.76
C ASP A 166 18.19 1.10 0.33
N TYR A 167 17.39 1.65 -0.57
CA TYR A 167 17.85 2.03 -1.91
C TYR A 167 19.02 3.03 -1.86
N LEU A 168 18.94 4.09 -1.04
CA LEU A 168 20.01 5.09 -0.93
C LEU A 168 21.30 4.48 -0.37
N LEU A 169 21.19 3.52 0.54
CA LEU A 169 22.31 2.75 1.07
C LEU A 169 22.91 1.81 0.00
N VAL A 170 22.08 1.03 -0.70
CA VAL A 170 22.54 0.17 -1.81
C VAL A 170 23.18 1.01 -2.93
N ARG A 171 22.61 2.17 -3.23
CA ARG A 171 23.15 3.12 -4.20
C ARG A 171 24.52 3.64 -3.80
N SER A 172 24.77 3.91 -2.51
CA SER A 172 26.08 4.39 -2.07
C SER A 172 27.15 3.31 -2.24
N TRP A 173 26.82 2.04 -1.97
CA TRP A 173 27.73 0.91 -2.22
C TRP A 173 27.98 0.66 -3.72
N LEU A 174 26.93 0.73 -4.56
CA LEU A 174 27.10 0.58 -6.02
C LEU A 174 27.86 1.75 -6.65
N ALA A 175 27.93 2.91 -6.01
CA ALA A 175 28.70 4.05 -6.51
C ALA A 175 30.21 3.76 -6.56
N GLU A 176 30.70 2.80 -5.78
CA GLU A 176 32.10 2.33 -5.83
C GLU A 176 32.41 1.52 -7.10
N GLN A 177 31.38 1.10 -7.85
CA GLN A 177 31.47 0.32 -9.08
C GLN A 177 30.66 1.02 -10.20
N PRO A 178 31.23 2.03 -10.90
CA PRO A 178 30.47 2.87 -11.83
C PRO A 178 29.69 2.11 -12.91
N GLN A 179 30.21 0.99 -13.40
CA GLN A 179 29.56 0.09 -14.36
C GLN A 179 28.33 -0.65 -13.80
N LYS A 180 28.13 -0.61 -12.49
CA LYS A 180 27.00 -1.22 -11.77
C LYS A 180 26.15 -0.17 -11.05
N ALA A 181 26.32 1.11 -11.35
CA ALA A 181 25.62 2.18 -10.62
C ALA A 181 24.11 1.93 -10.57
N ALA A 182 23.50 2.24 -9.42
CA ALA A 182 22.07 2.07 -9.23
C ALA A 182 21.29 3.03 -10.14
N VAL A 183 20.24 2.53 -10.78
CA VAL A 183 19.31 3.29 -11.61
C VAL A 183 17.92 3.20 -10.99
N LEU A 184 17.40 4.33 -10.56
CA LEU A 184 16.05 4.45 -10.03
C LEU A 184 15.04 4.48 -11.17
N LEU A 185 14.00 3.65 -11.07
CA LEU A 185 13.01 3.46 -12.11
C LEU A 185 11.66 4.06 -11.72
N ALA A 186 11.18 3.72 -10.52
CA ALA A 186 9.87 4.15 -10.06
C ALA A 186 9.79 4.30 -8.53
N TRP A 187 8.72 4.93 -8.05
CA TRP A 187 8.38 5.03 -6.63
C TRP A 187 6.89 4.75 -6.41
N ALA A 188 6.57 4.21 -5.23
CA ALA A 188 5.23 3.84 -4.83
C ALA A 188 4.54 4.95 -4.05
N GLN A 189 3.37 5.40 -4.47
CA GLN A 189 2.53 6.28 -3.69
C GLN A 189 1.86 5.50 -2.57
N PRO A 190 2.07 5.83 -1.29
CA PRO A 190 1.37 5.18 -0.19
C PRO A 190 -0.14 5.34 -0.37
N ALA A 191 -0.89 4.26 -0.16
CA ALA A 191 -2.34 4.33 -0.13
C ALA A 191 -2.77 5.16 1.07
N ASN A 192 -3.70 6.08 0.83
CA ASN A 192 -4.58 6.55 1.89
C ASN A 192 -3.91 7.18 3.14
N PRO A 193 -2.85 8.00 2.99
CA PRO A 193 -2.21 8.61 4.16
C PRO A 193 -3.19 9.54 4.88
N ARG A 194 -3.26 9.43 6.21
CA ARG A 194 -3.92 10.46 7.03
C ARG A 194 -3.20 11.79 6.81
N THR A 195 -3.98 12.88 6.81
CA THR A 195 -3.44 14.25 6.84
C THR A 195 -3.83 14.91 8.16
N THR A 196 -2.90 15.67 8.71
CA THR A 196 -2.98 16.44 9.96
C THR A 196 -2.54 17.88 9.68
N ASP A 197 -2.81 18.81 10.60
CA ASP A 197 -2.30 20.17 10.44
C ASP A 197 -0.77 20.24 10.48
N LEU A 198 -0.11 19.26 11.10
CA LEU A 198 1.34 19.12 11.13
C LEU A 198 1.92 18.80 9.74
N ASP A 199 1.13 18.21 8.84
CA ASP A 199 1.55 17.93 7.46
C ASP A 199 1.76 19.19 6.62
N ARG A 200 1.13 20.30 7.01
CA ARG A 200 1.28 21.57 6.29
C ARG A 200 2.73 22.07 6.31
N ALA A 201 3.54 21.61 7.26
CA ALA A 201 4.96 21.93 7.35
C ALA A 201 5.81 21.19 6.28
N PHE A 202 5.27 20.15 5.64
CA PHE A 202 6.01 19.31 4.69
C PHE A 202 5.25 19.18 3.36
N PRO A 203 5.09 20.29 2.59
CA PRO A 203 4.46 20.23 1.29
C PRO A 203 5.33 19.41 0.33
N GLY A 204 4.71 18.46 -0.38
CA GLY A 204 5.41 17.70 -1.42
C GLY A 204 4.91 16.28 -1.64
N ILE A 205 5.43 15.71 -2.73
CA ILE A 205 5.38 14.31 -3.17
C ILE A 205 6.86 13.92 -3.32
N PRO A 206 7.32 12.71 -2.94
CA PRO A 206 6.56 11.51 -2.64
C PRO A 206 6.69 11.02 -1.19
N GLY A 207 5.85 10.04 -0.85
CA GLY A 207 5.86 9.35 0.44
C GLY A 207 4.87 9.90 1.46
N THR A 208 4.85 9.24 2.61
CA THR A 208 4.06 9.62 3.79
C THR A 208 4.98 9.92 4.96
N GLY A 209 4.47 10.61 5.97
CA GLY A 209 5.16 10.82 7.23
C GLY A 209 5.10 9.61 8.15
N ILE A 210 5.86 9.70 9.23
CA ILE A 210 5.77 8.85 10.41
C ILE A 210 5.19 9.69 11.53
N GLU A 211 4.15 9.17 12.18
CA GLU A 211 3.46 9.80 13.28
C GLU A 211 3.91 9.21 14.61
N LEU A 212 4.14 10.09 15.59
CA LEU A 212 4.19 9.72 16.99
C LEU A 212 2.81 10.00 17.59
N VAL A 213 2.04 8.94 17.84
CA VAL A 213 0.64 9.02 18.31
C VAL A 213 0.54 8.69 19.80
N VAL A 214 -0.37 9.38 20.49
CA VAL A 214 -0.73 9.15 21.89
C VAL A 214 -2.25 9.10 22.03
N ALA A 215 -2.76 8.67 23.19
CA ALA A 215 -4.20 8.74 23.46
C ALA A 215 -4.67 10.21 23.46
N ALA A 216 -5.88 10.47 22.97
CA ALA A 216 -6.40 11.84 22.81
C ALA A 216 -6.37 12.64 24.12
N GLY A 217 -6.72 12.01 25.25
CA GLY A 217 -6.70 12.60 26.58
C GLY A 217 -5.37 12.50 27.34
N ALA A 218 -4.30 12.01 26.72
CA ALA A 218 -3.00 11.84 27.38
C ALA A 218 -2.38 13.21 27.76
N PRO A 219 -1.65 13.30 28.88
CA PRO A 219 -1.12 14.56 29.39
C PRO A 219 0.01 15.16 28.54
N TYR A 220 0.59 14.39 27.62
CA TYR A 220 1.75 14.77 26.81
C TYR A 220 1.40 15.86 25.79
N GLN A 221 2.04 17.01 25.82
CA GLN A 221 1.78 18.09 24.85
C GLN A 221 2.80 18.14 23.72
N LYS A 222 4.03 17.71 24.00
CA LYS A 222 5.16 17.70 23.06
C LYS A 222 5.99 16.42 23.22
N PRO A 223 6.84 16.06 22.24
CA PRO A 223 7.66 14.85 22.32
C PRO A 223 8.54 14.74 23.57
N ALA A 224 9.05 15.87 24.08
CA ALA A 224 9.86 15.89 25.31
C ALA A 224 9.11 15.36 26.55
N ASP A 225 7.78 15.44 26.56
CA ASP A 225 6.96 15.00 27.70
C ASP A 225 6.87 13.47 27.78
N LEU A 226 7.29 12.75 26.73
CA LEU A 226 7.30 11.29 26.68
C LEU A 226 8.49 10.66 27.41
N LYS A 227 9.31 11.46 28.10
CA LYS A 227 10.41 10.91 28.90
C LYS A 227 9.85 9.99 29.99
N GLY A 228 10.32 8.74 30.01
CA GLY A 228 9.82 7.69 30.90
C GLY A 228 8.50 7.06 30.47
N ALA A 229 7.96 7.41 29.30
CA ALA A 229 6.75 6.79 28.75
C ALA A 229 7.04 5.40 28.14
N ARG A 230 5.99 4.59 27.97
CA ARG A 230 6.05 3.29 27.29
C ARG A 230 5.78 3.48 25.80
N LEU A 231 6.70 3.01 24.96
CA LEU A 231 6.60 3.14 23.50
C LEU A 231 6.26 1.79 22.86
N ALA A 232 5.33 1.78 21.91
CA ALA A 232 5.05 0.62 21.05
C ALA A 232 5.56 0.85 19.62
N LEU A 233 6.28 -0.14 19.08
CA LEU A 233 6.85 -0.14 17.73
C LEU A 233 6.55 -1.45 17.00
N ALA A 234 6.46 -1.41 15.67
CA ALA A 234 6.36 -2.63 14.88
C ALA A 234 7.77 -3.21 14.65
N ALA A 235 7.98 -4.48 15.02
CA ALA A 235 9.31 -5.10 15.11
C ALA A 235 10.14 -4.98 13.81
N ASN A 236 9.51 -5.21 12.68
CA ASN A 236 10.17 -5.28 11.37
C ASN A 236 10.01 -3.99 10.55
N TYR A 237 9.53 -2.91 11.16
CA TYR A 237 9.39 -1.62 10.50
C TYR A 237 10.50 -0.67 10.95
N VAL A 238 11.71 -0.96 10.47
CA VAL A 238 12.96 -0.41 11.00
C VAL A 238 13.26 0.97 10.44
N ASN A 239 13.20 1.13 9.11
CA ASN A 239 13.76 2.29 8.40
C ASN A 239 13.15 3.62 8.85
N ALA A 240 11.85 3.80 8.64
CA ALA A 240 11.22 5.09 8.80
C ALA A 240 11.00 5.47 10.28
N PRO A 241 10.45 4.60 11.16
CA PRO A 241 10.40 4.87 12.60
C PRO A 241 11.79 5.02 13.24
N GLY A 242 12.77 4.20 12.84
CA GLY A 242 14.13 4.27 13.37
C GLY A 242 14.81 5.61 13.05
N ALA A 243 14.73 6.07 11.79
CA ALA A 243 15.25 7.37 11.39
C ALA A 243 14.52 8.52 12.11
N PHE A 244 13.18 8.47 12.16
CA PHE A 244 12.38 9.52 12.80
C PHE A 244 12.71 9.68 14.28
N LEU A 245 12.69 8.58 15.04
CA LEU A 245 12.91 8.60 16.48
C LEU A 245 14.36 8.94 16.81
N THR A 246 15.33 8.49 16.02
CA THR A 246 16.74 8.86 16.20
C THR A 246 16.94 10.36 16.06
N ARG A 247 16.37 10.97 15.01
CA ARG A 247 16.39 12.42 14.85
C ARG A 247 15.69 13.12 16.01
N LEU A 248 14.48 12.69 16.35
CA LEU A 248 13.67 13.30 17.40
C LEU A 248 14.41 13.28 18.75
N LEU A 249 15.04 12.18 19.11
CA LEU A 249 15.82 12.06 20.35
C LEU A 249 17.07 12.95 20.32
N ALA A 250 17.75 13.03 19.18
CA ALA A 250 18.88 13.94 19.00
C ALA A 250 18.47 15.42 19.13
N ASP A 251 17.35 15.81 18.53
CA ASP A 251 16.78 17.16 18.63
C ASP A 251 16.40 17.54 20.08
N LEU A 252 16.04 16.54 20.90
CA LEU A 252 15.79 16.70 22.33
C LEU A 252 17.06 16.72 23.19
N GLY A 253 18.25 16.53 22.58
CA GLY A 253 19.52 16.45 23.28
C GLY A 253 19.67 15.17 24.12
N GLN A 254 18.93 14.12 23.79
CA GLN A 254 19.02 12.83 24.50
C GLN A 254 20.30 12.08 24.08
N PRO A 255 21.18 11.70 25.03
CA PRO A 255 22.33 10.87 24.72
C PRO A 255 21.90 9.47 24.23
N PRO A 256 22.50 8.93 23.15
CA PRO A 256 22.07 7.67 22.55
C PRO A 256 22.32 6.44 23.45
N ASP A 257 23.24 6.55 24.40
CA ASP A 257 23.56 5.51 25.38
C ASP A 257 22.64 5.52 26.61
N GLN A 258 21.76 6.51 26.73
CA GLN A 258 20.84 6.66 27.85
C GLN A 258 19.38 6.43 27.41
N PRO A 259 18.58 5.71 28.22
CA PRO A 259 17.18 5.50 27.90
C PRO A 259 16.39 6.81 28.03
N PHE A 260 15.51 7.05 27.06
CA PHE A 260 14.50 8.10 27.09
C PHE A 260 13.14 7.52 27.51
N PHE A 261 12.78 6.37 26.95
CA PHE A 261 11.54 5.66 27.29
C PHE A 261 11.76 4.74 28.50
N SER A 262 10.69 4.44 29.25
CA SER A 262 10.77 3.45 30.34
C SER A 262 10.78 2.02 29.82
N SER A 263 10.14 1.78 28.69
CA SER A 263 10.14 0.50 27.98
C SER A 263 9.76 0.68 26.53
N VAL A 264 10.29 -0.20 25.66
CA VAL A 264 9.88 -0.32 24.26
C VAL A 264 9.31 -1.72 24.03
N THR A 265 8.07 -1.77 23.56
CA THR A 265 7.38 -3.02 23.20
C THR A 265 7.37 -3.17 21.69
N LEU A 266 7.84 -4.31 21.20
CA LEU A 266 7.76 -4.67 19.79
C LEU A 266 6.48 -5.47 19.52
N ARG A 267 5.68 -5.01 18.56
CA ARG A 267 4.46 -5.67 18.08
C ARG A 267 4.70 -6.27 16.70
N ARG A 268 3.93 -7.30 16.37
CA ARG A 268 3.95 -7.88 15.02
C ARG A 268 3.46 -6.87 13.96
N TYR A 269 2.37 -6.16 14.23
CA TYR A 269 1.73 -5.24 13.28
C TYR A 269 1.68 -3.79 13.79
N SER A 270 1.88 -2.81 12.90
CA SER A 270 1.77 -1.37 13.21
C SER A 270 0.40 -1.00 13.77
N LYS A 271 -0.68 -1.64 13.30
CA LYS A 271 -2.03 -1.43 13.84
C LYS A 271 -2.11 -1.70 15.35
N ASP A 272 -1.43 -2.74 15.81
CA ASP A 272 -1.50 -3.18 17.20
C ASP A 272 -0.76 -2.21 18.13
N CYS A 273 0.24 -1.48 17.63
CA CYS A 273 0.90 -0.40 18.36
C CYS A 273 -0.09 0.73 18.69
N VAL A 274 -0.90 1.15 17.71
CA VAL A 274 -1.91 2.20 17.91
C VAL A 274 -3.01 1.72 18.86
N ILE A 275 -3.44 0.47 18.74
CA ILE A 275 -4.44 -0.10 19.64
C ILE A 275 -3.91 -0.22 21.08
N ASP A 276 -2.63 -0.54 21.27
CA ASP A 276 -2.00 -0.55 22.60
C ASP A 276 -2.02 0.83 23.26
N VAL A 277 -1.89 1.91 22.49
CA VAL A 277 -2.06 3.29 22.99
C VAL A 277 -3.49 3.54 23.46
N ILE A 278 -4.48 3.15 22.66
CA ILE A 278 -5.90 3.36 23.00
C ILE A 278 -6.30 2.53 24.23
N LYS A 279 -5.77 1.31 24.35
CA LYS A 279 -5.98 0.41 25.49
C LYS A 279 -5.12 0.75 26.71
N GLY A 280 -4.30 1.80 26.67
CA GLY A 280 -3.43 2.21 27.78
C GLY A 280 -2.29 1.21 28.11
N LYS A 281 -1.98 0.29 27.20
CA LYS A 281 -0.85 -0.64 27.30
C LYS A 281 0.48 0.00 26.89
N ALA A 282 0.41 1.00 26.02
CA ALA A 282 1.49 1.91 25.69
C ALA A 282 1.02 3.35 25.90
N ASP A 283 1.96 4.26 26.10
CA ASP A 283 1.67 5.68 26.25
C ASP A 283 1.82 6.41 24.90
N ALA A 284 2.70 5.89 24.03
CA ALA A 284 2.88 6.36 22.66
C ALA A 284 3.15 5.19 21.69
N ALA A 285 2.85 5.41 20.41
CA ALA A 285 3.22 4.54 19.30
C ALA A 285 3.82 5.33 18.15
N CYS A 286 4.78 4.75 17.43
CA CYS A 286 5.39 5.35 16.25
C CYS A 286 5.06 4.52 15.01
N VAL A 287 4.26 5.08 14.10
CA VAL A 287 3.66 4.38 12.95
C VAL A 287 3.56 5.31 11.74
N ASP A 288 3.37 4.80 10.53
CA ASP A 288 3.14 5.64 9.36
C ASP A 288 1.69 6.18 9.28
N GLN A 289 1.50 7.29 8.55
CA GLN A 289 0.16 7.89 8.41
C GLN A 289 -0.82 6.99 7.64
N GLY A 290 -0.32 6.04 6.83
CA GLY A 290 -1.15 5.05 6.14
C GLY A 290 -1.82 4.11 7.15
N THR A 291 -1.05 3.59 8.11
CA THR A 291 -1.57 2.79 9.24
C THR A 291 -2.67 3.54 9.98
N VAL A 292 -2.41 4.81 10.34
CA VAL A 292 -3.39 5.62 11.09
C VAL A 292 -4.62 5.92 10.25
N GLY A 293 -4.45 6.27 8.97
CA GLY A 293 -5.55 6.55 8.05
C GLY A 293 -6.42 5.32 7.76
N ALA A 294 -5.82 4.14 7.63
CA ALA A 294 -6.54 2.88 7.49
C ALA A 294 -7.37 2.58 8.73
N LEU A 295 -6.75 2.66 9.92
CA LEU A 295 -7.44 2.43 11.18
C LEU A 295 -8.60 3.41 11.41
N ASP A 296 -8.41 4.69 11.07
CA ASP A 296 -9.46 5.68 11.21
C ASP A 296 -10.67 5.39 10.31
N ARG A 297 -10.44 4.96 9.06
CA ARG A 297 -11.54 4.57 8.18
C ARG A 297 -12.29 3.33 8.64
N PHE A 298 -11.57 2.32 9.13
CA PHE A 298 -12.21 1.05 9.51
C PHE A 298 -12.84 1.09 10.90
N TYR A 299 -12.26 1.84 11.84
CA TYR A 299 -12.65 1.82 13.25
C TYR A 299 -13.00 3.19 13.83
N GLY A 300 -12.87 4.29 13.08
CA GLY A 300 -13.19 5.64 13.55
C GLY A 300 -12.30 6.09 14.72
N LEU A 301 -10.99 5.85 14.65
CA LEU A 301 -10.08 6.08 15.78
C LEU A 301 -9.69 7.54 16.02
N SER A 302 -9.96 8.45 15.09
CA SER A 302 -9.61 9.88 15.19
C SER A 302 -10.00 10.55 16.53
N PRO A 303 -11.15 10.25 17.17
CA PRO A 303 -11.50 10.80 18.48
C PRO A 303 -10.67 10.25 19.66
N HIS A 304 -9.98 9.12 19.48
CA HIS A 304 -9.31 8.38 20.54
C HIS A 304 -7.79 8.58 20.58
N ILE A 305 -7.21 9.13 19.51
CA ILE A 305 -5.77 9.35 19.40
C ILE A 305 -5.45 10.79 18.99
N ARG A 306 -4.24 11.24 19.32
CA ARG A 306 -3.69 12.52 18.89
C ARG A 306 -2.23 12.34 18.44
N THR A 307 -1.86 13.04 17.39
CA THR A 307 -0.48 13.06 16.87
C THR A 307 0.34 14.13 17.60
N LEU A 308 1.48 13.75 18.18
CA LEU A 308 2.41 14.66 18.87
C LEU A 308 3.48 15.22 17.94
N ALA A 309 3.92 14.43 16.97
CA ALA A 309 4.93 14.82 16.00
C ALA A 309 4.74 14.01 14.70
N VAL A 310 5.15 14.61 13.60
CA VAL A 310 5.12 14.01 12.26
C VAL A 310 6.49 14.20 11.63
N SER A 311 7.02 13.15 11.01
CA SER A 311 8.26 13.24 10.23
C SER A 311 8.00 13.92 8.86
N PRO A 312 9.05 14.44 8.21
CA PRO A 312 8.99 14.72 6.78
C PRO A 312 8.55 13.49 5.97
N ARG A 313 8.01 13.73 4.77
CA ARG A 313 7.48 12.70 3.87
C ARG A 313 8.61 11.95 3.17
N TYR A 314 9.19 10.99 3.86
CA TYR A 314 10.22 10.11 3.29
C TYR A 314 9.86 8.62 3.31
N ASN A 315 8.73 8.24 3.91
CA ASN A 315 8.31 6.85 3.92
C ASN A 315 7.73 6.47 2.55
N VAL A 316 8.57 5.86 1.71
CA VAL A 316 8.25 5.53 0.33
C VAL A 316 9.06 4.32 -0.12
N ASP A 317 8.40 3.41 -0.84
CA ASP A 317 9.05 2.28 -1.50
C ASP A 317 9.42 2.65 -2.94
N VAL A 318 10.54 2.11 -3.44
CA VAL A 318 11.11 2.42 -4.74
C VAL A 318 11.48 1.17 -5.52
N LEU A 319 11.35 1.25 -6.85
CA LEU A 319 11.83 0.25 -7.80
C LEU A 319 13.12 0.76 -8.44
N PHE A 320 14.16 -0.07 -8.44
CA PHE A 320 15.45 0.27 -9.01
C PHE A 320 16.14 -0.94 -9.64
N THR A 321 17.17 -0.67 -10.41
CA THR A 321 18.05 -1.68 -11.04
C THR A 321 19.49 -1.18 -10.97
N SER A 322 20.40 -1.85 -11.66
CA SER A 322 21.81 -1.46 -11.84
C SER A 322 22.16 -1.37 -13.33
N LEU A 323 23.18 -0.57 -13.66
CA LEU A 323 23.58 -0.35 -15.06
C LEU A 323 23.94 -1.65 -15.81
N ASN A 324 24.65 -2.58 -15.17
CA ASN A 324 24.99 -3.89 -15.75
C ASN A 324 23.74 -4.73 -16.09
N ASN A 325 22.66 -4.58 -15.33
CA ASN A 325 21.39 -5.26 -15.62
C ASN A 325 20.67 -4.61 -16.81
N LEU A 326 20.77 -3.29 -16.98
CA LEU A 326 20.24 -2.59 -18.16
C LEU A 326 21.02 -2.88 -19.44
N GLU A 327 22.26 -3.36 -19.37
CA GLU A 327 23.01 -3.80 -20.54
C GLU A 327 22.50 -5.15 -21.07
N THR A 328 21.97 -6.00 -20.19
CA THR A 328 21.67 -7.41 -20.49
C THR A 328 20.16 -7.72 -20.50
N HIS A 329 19.34 -7.00 -19.75
CA HIS A 329 17.92 -7.29 -19.53
C HIS A 329 17.02 -6.06 -19.66
N ARG A 330 17.44 -5.06 -20.47
CA ARG A 330 16.73 -3.78 -20.60
C ARG A 330 15.25 -3.96 -20.91
N THR A 331 14.94 -4.79 -21.91
CA THR A 331 13.57 -4.94 -22.41
C THR A 331 12.65 -5.52 -21.33
N GLU A 332 13.09 -6.57 -20.64
CA GLU A 332 12.33 -7.18 -19.56
C GLU A 332 12.12 -6.23 -18.38
N ILE A 333 13.15 -5.45 -18.03
CA ILE A 333 13.08 -4.41 -17.00
C ILE A 333 12.05 -3.34 -17.36
N GLU A 334 12.12 -2.78 -18.57
CA GLU A 334 11.21 -1.73 -19.05
C GLU A 334 9.76 -2.24 -19.13
N LEU A 335 9.54 -3.46 -19.63
CA LEU A 335 8.22 -4.07 -19.70
C LEU A 335 7.64 -4.31 -18.30
N THR A 336 8.45 -4.80 -17.35
CA THR A 336 8.03 -5.03 -15.96
C THR A 336 7.71 -3.72 -15.24
N GLN A 337 8.55 -2.69 -15.41
CA GLN A 337 8.30 -1.35 -14.87
C GLN A 337 7.00 -0.77 -15.42
N ASN A 338 6.77 -0.87 -16.73
CA ASN A 338 5.55 -0.39 -17.36
C ASN A 338 4.32 -1.06 -16.75
N GLN A 339 4.35 -2.38 -16.59
CA GLN A 339 3.27 -3.15 -15.96
C GLN A 339 3.01 -2.72 -14.51
N LEU A 340 4.07 -2.52 -13.72
CA LEU A 340 3.95 -2.03 -12.35
C LEU A 340 3.24 -0.67 -12.28
N THR A 341 3.54 0.24 -13.22
CA THR A 341 2.95 1.59 -13.27
C THR A 341 1.52 1.62 -13.83
N THR A 342 1.00 0.48 -14.30
CA THR A 342 -0.38 0.37 -14.81
C THR A 342 -1.31 -0.44 -13.92
N LEU A 343 -0.84 -0.95 -12.78
CA LEU A 343 -1.64 -1.77 -11.87
C LEU A 343 -2.93 -1.07 -11.40
N ASN A 344 -2.91 0.26 -11.27
CA ASN A 344 -4.08 1.02 -10.82
C ASN A 344 -5.17 1.20 -11.90
N LYS A 345 -5.06 0.53 -13.05
CA LYS A 345 -6.01 0.65 -14.18
C LYS A 345 -7.04 -0.47 -14.22
N ASN A 346 -6.85 -1.56 -13.47
CA ASN A 346 -7.75 -2.69 -13.46
C ASN A 346 -7.89 -3.31 -12.05
N PRO A 347 -8.97 -4.05 -11.76
CA PRO A 347 -9.22 -4.60 -10.43
C PRO A 347 -8.14 -5.56 -9.92
N GLU A 348 -7.59 -6.41 -10.80
CA GLU A 348 -6.55 -7.38 -10.42
C GLU A 348 -5.24 -6.68 -9.98
N GLY A 349 -4.87 -5.59 -10.65
CA GLY A 349 -3.74 -4.76 -10.25
C GLY A 349 -4.03 -3.93 -9.00
N GLU A 350 -5.27 -3.45 -8.81
CA GLU A 350 -5.68 -2.79 -7.56
C GLU A 350 -5.58 -3.73 -6.35
N GLU A 351 -5.86 -5.03 -6.52
CA GLU A 351 -5.66 -6.04 -5.45
C GLU A 351 -4.18 -6.16 -5.06
N VAL A 352 -3.27 -6.21 -6.05
CA VAL A 352 -1.82 -6.21 -5.79
C VAL A 352 -1.42 -4.95 -5.01
N LEU A 353 -1.88 -3.79 -5.45
CA LEU A 353 -1.58 -2.50 -4.81
C LEU A 353 -2.11 -2.44 -3.37
N PHE A 354 -3.32 -2.95 -3.14
CA PHE A 354 -3.92 -3.06 -1.82
C PHE A 354 -3.06 -3.91 -0.86
N PHE A 355 -2.54 -5.05 -1.32
CA PHE A 355 -1.71 -5.92 -0.48
C PHE A 355 -0.44 -5.26 0.03
N PHE A 356 0.10 -4.25 -0.66
CA PHE A 356 1.30 -3.53 -0.25
C PHE A 356 1.03 -2.14 0.34
N ASP A 357 -0.25 -1.79 0.57
CA ASP A 357 -0.67 -0.46 1.03
C ASP A 357 -0.20 0.66 0.07
N ILE A 358 -0.26 0.40 -1.23
CA ILE A 358 0.15 1.32 -2.31
C ILE A 358 -1.10 1.77 -3.08
N GLU A 359 -1.17 3.04 -3.46
CA GLU A 359 -2.22 3.57 -4.34
C GLU A 359 -1.88 3.36 -5.82
N ARG A 360 -0.62 3.64 -6.18
CA ARG A 360 -0.08 3.49 -7.53
C ARG A 360 1.44 3.66 -7.54
N TRP A 361 2.06 3.27 -8.64
CA TRP A 361 3.48 3.53 -8.92
C TRP A 361 3.65 4.65 -9.94
N TYR A 362 4.73 5.42 -9.81
CA TYR A 362 5.12 6.43 -10.78
C TYR A 362 6.54 6.23 -11.25
N ASN A 363 6.76 6.50 -12.52
CA ASN A 363 8.10 6.66 -13.06
C ASN A 363 8.83 7.80 -12.37
N TYR A 364 10.08 7.54 -12.00
CA TYR A 364 10.93 8.51 -11.33
C TYR A 364 11.17 9.76 -12.19
N ARG A 365 11.14 10.92 -11.53
CA ARG A 365 11.54 12.21 -12.09
C ARG A 365 12.62 12.84 -11.21
N VAL A 366 13.49 13.63 -11.83
CA VAL A 366 14.51 14.38 -11.10
C VAL A 366 13.82 15.28 -10.06
N GLY A 367 14.21 15.10 -8.79
CA GLY A 367 13.62 15.81 -7.66
C GLY A 367 12.74 14.92 -6.77
N ASP A 368 12.22 13.80 -7.28
CA ASP A 368 11.29 12.95 -6.52
C ASP A 368 11.90 12.36 -5.24
N LEU A 369 13.22 12.27 -5.08
CA LEU A 369 13.82 11.78 -3.83
C LEU A 369 14.47 12.87 -2.99
N GLU A 370 14.12 14.14 -3.17
CA GLU A 370 14.74 15.24 -2.43
C GLU A 370 14.55 15.11 -0.91
N VAL A 371 13.31 14.93 -0.45
CA VAL A 371 13.02 14.79 1.00
C VAL A 371 13.70 13.55 1.61
N PRO A 372 13.58 12.34 1.03
CA PRO A 372 14.36 11.19 1.51
C PRO A 372 15.87 11.44 1.55
N ARG A 373 16.46 12.10 0.55
CA ARG A 373 17.91 12.37 0.55
C ARG A 373 18.32 13.29 1.69
N GLN A 374 17.53 14.33 1.99
CA GLN A 374 17.79 15.24 3.10
C GLN A 374 17.75 14.54 4.47
N HIS A 375 17.03 13.42 4.57
CA HIS A 375 16.88 12.65 5.81
C HIS A 375 17.64 11.32 5.81
N PHE A 376 18.46 11.04 4.80
CA PHE A 376 19.26 9.83 4.75
C PHE A 376 20.29 9.77 5.89
N ASP A 377 20.86 10.91 6.27
CA ASP A 377 21.82 10.98 7.38
C ASP A 377 21.18 10.63 8.73
N ASP A 378 19.88 10.86 8.91
CA ASP A 378 19.16 10.45 10.11
C ASP A 378 19.02 8.92 10.16
N PHE A 379 18.80 8.28 9.01
CA PHE A 379 18.80 6.82 8.89
C PHE A 379 20.21 6.22 9.08
N ALA A 380 21.24 6.81 8.47
CA ALA A 380 22.62 6.38 8.69
C ALA A 380 23.02 6.49 10.16
N ARG A 381 22.67 7.61 10.82
CA ARG A 381 22.87 7.79 12.26
C ARG A 381 22.12 6.74 13.09
N PHE A 382 20.92 6.35 12.69
CA PHE A 382 20.18 5.28 13.36
C PHE A 382 20.93 3.94 13.30
N LEU A 383 21.57 3.61 12.19
CA LEU A 383 22.37 2.39 12.05
C LEU A 383 23.69 2.46 12.84
N ASP A 384 24.37 3.61 12.82
CA ASP A 384 25.71 3.76 13.41
C ASP A 384 25.69 4.09 14.91
N GLN A 385 24.69 4.85 15.35
CA GLN A 385 24.58 5.44 16.69
C GLN A 385 23.20 5.12 17.29
N THR A 386 22.72 3.89 17.10
CA THR A 386 21.38 3.46 17.51
C THR A 386 21.10 3.83 18.97
N PRO A 387 20.10 4.69 19.24
CA PRO A 387 19.66 4.97 20.60
C PRO A 387 19.31 3.68 21.33
N VAL A 388 19.66 3.58 22.62
CA VAL A 388 19.50 2.34 23.39
C VAL A 388 18.07 1.79 23.36
N ASP A 389 17.07 2.68 23.36
CA ASP A 389 15.66 2.34 23.27
C ASP A 389 15.28 1.68 21.93
N LEU A 390 16.00 1.99 20.86
CA LEU A 390 15.71 1.54 19.49
C LEU A 390 16.55 0.32 19.07
N LYS A 391 17.54 -0.09 19.87
CA LYS A 391 18.34 -1.31 19.61
C LYS A 391 17.49 -2.56 19.35
N PRO A 392 16.36 -2.79 20.05
CA PRO A 392 15.50 -3.94 19.76
C PRO A 392 14.97 -3.98 18.32
N LEU A 393 14.83 -2.85 17.62
CA LEU A 393 14.42 -2.84 16.20
C LEU A 393 15.48 -3.43 15.26
N LEU A 394 16.75 -3.42 15.67
CA LEU A 394 17.87 -3.96 14.88
C LEU A 394 18.25 -5.38 15.29
N ASP A 395 17.71 -5.87 16.40
CA ASP A 395 18.01 -7.20 16.92
C ASP A 395 16.99 -8.23 16.38
N PRO A 396 17.40 -9.15 15.49
CA PRO A 396 16.52 -10.18 14.96
C PRO A 396 16.02 -11.17 16.03
N ALA A 397 16.66 -11.21 17.21
CA ALA A 397 16.25 -12.03 18.33
C ALA A 397 15.40 -11.27 19.37
N ALA A 398 15.10 -9.99 19.13
CA ALA A 398 14.28 -9.21 20.06
C ALA A 398 12.89 -9.85 20.25
N PRO A 399 12.38 -9.90 21.48
CA PRO A 399 11.07 -10.49 21.74
C PRO A 399 9.97 -9.65 21.09
N VAL A 400 9.17 -10.30 20.24
CA VAL A 400 8.01 -9.69 19.59
C VAL A 400 6.73 -10.19 20.26
N ASP A 401 5.90 -9.27 20.74
CA ASP A 401 4.56 -9.59 21.21
C ASP A 401 3.65 -9.87 20.00
N GLY A 402 3.39 -11.17 19.79
CA GLY A 402 2.58 -11.68 18.69
C GLY A 402 1.07 -11.56 18.90
N ARG A 403 0.60 -11.04 20.04
CA ARG A 403 -0.84 -10.79 20.24
C ARG A 403 -1.31 -9.79 19.18
N THR A 404 -2.39 -10.11 18.48
CA THR A 404 -3.02 -9.18 17.54
C THR A 404 -4.46 -8.92 17.97
N TYR A 405 -4.98 -7.75 17.63
CA TYR A 405 -6.37 -7.40 17.87
C TYR A 405 -7.16 -7.54 16.57
N ASP A 406 -8.15 -8.44 16.55
CA ASP A 406 -8.98 -8.65 15.38
C ASP A 406 -10.12 -7.63 15.33
N ARG A 407 -10.61 -7.19 16.50
CA ARG A 407 -11.64 -6.16 16.65
C ARG A 407 -11.32 -5.14 17.74
N PHE A 408 -11.78 -3.92 17.52
CA PHE A 408 -11.83 -2.92 18.58
C PHE A 408 -12.86 -3.38 19.63
N GLY A 409 -12.41 -3.62 20.87
CA GLY A 409 -13.24 -4.19 21.94
C GLY A 409 -12.96 -5.65 22.29
N ASP A 410 -11.98 -6.31 21.65
CA ASP A 410 -11.50 -7.61 22.14
C ASP A 410 -10.82 -7.42 23.51
N GLU A 411 -11.53 -7.76 24.59
CA GLU A 411 -11.02 -7.91 25.96
C GLU A 411 -10.69 -9.37 26.26
#